data_AF-A0A7V5J1L2-F1
#
_entry.id   AF-A0A7V5J1L2-F1
#
_cell.length_a   1.000
_cell.length_b   1.000
_cell.length_c   1.000
_cell.angle_alpha   90.00
_cell.angle_beta   90.00
_cell.angle_gamma   90.00
#
_symmetry.space_group_name_H-M   'P 1'
#
loop_
_entity.id
_entity.type
_entity.pdbx_description
1 polymer ?
#
loop_
_entity_poly.entity_id
_entity_poly.type
_entity_poly.pdbx_seq_one_letter_code
_entity_poly.pdbx_strand_id
1 'polypeptide(L)' 'MFLVTDSYDQTEGIVTPEDCVETVLGIEIADESDRVDDMRQLAKLLMKQKRRKRETDTV' A
#
# COMPACT_ATOMS: atom_id res chain seq x y z
N MET A 1 -10.62 8.09 -1.45
CA MET A 1 -9.23 7.79 -1.87
C MET A 1 -8.55 9.09 -2.24
N PHE A 2 -7.43 9.38 -1.59
CA PHE A 2 -6.63 10.59 -1.76
C PHE A 2 -5.26 10.19 -2.32
N LEU A 3 -4.69 11.02 -3.20
CA LEU A 3 -3.34 10.84 -3.73
C LEU A 3 -2.38 11.71 -2.92
N VAL A 4 -1.29 11.14 -2.44
CA VAL A 4 -0.25 11.86 -1.69
C VAL A 4 0.91 12.14 -2.63
N THR A 5 1.30 13.41 -2.71
CA THR A 5 2.42 13.90 -3.52
C THR A 5 3.42 14.64 -2.64
N ASP A 6 4.70 14.46 -2.92
CA ASP A 6 5.77 15.25 -2.30
C ASP A 6 5.97 16.60 -3.03
N SER A 7 6.75 17.49 -2.43
CA SER A 7 7.15 18.82 -2.90
C SER A 7 7.84 18.82 -4.27
N TYR A 8 8.35 17.67 -4.71
CA TYR A 8 8.94 17.44 -6.03
C TYR A 8 7.93 16.90 -7.06
N ASP A 9 6.63 16.99 -6.78
CA ASP A 9 5.54 16.52 -7.66
C ASP A 9 5.59 15.01 -7.95
N GLN A 10 6.28 14.26 -7.08
CA GLN A 10 6.34 12.80 -7.13
C GLN A 10 5.21 12.20 -6.31
N THR A 11 4.57 11.16 -6.84
CA THR A 11 3.54 10.41 -6.11
C THR A 11 4.18 9.52 -5.05
N GLU A 12 3.93 9.81 -3.77
CA GLU A 12 4.35 8.94 -2.66
C GLU A 12 3.42 7.75 -2.48
N GLY A 13 2.11 7.96 -2.65
CA GLY A 13 1.13 6.90 -2.45
C GLY A 13 -0.33 7.35 -2.50
N ILE A 14 -1.20 6.47 -2.02
CA ILE A 14 -2.63 6.74 -1.85
C ILE A 14 -3.01 6.53 -0.38
N VAL A 15 -4.00 7.29 0.08
CA VAL A 15 -4.56 7.18 1.44
C VAL A 15 -6.08 7.03 1.32
N THR A 16 -6.67 6.20 2.16
CA THR A 16 -8.13 6.01 2.18
C THR A 16 -8.73 6.57 3.48
N PRO A 17 -10.04 6.89 3.51
CA PRO A 17 -10.68 7.39 4.74
C PRO A 17 -10.57 6.43 5.93
N GLU A 18 -10.47 5.13 5.65
CA GLU A 18 -10.32 4.07 6.65
C GLU A 18 -9.02 4.24 7.44
N ASP A 19 -7.88 4.52 6.78
CA ASP A 19 -6.59 4.82 7.45
C ASP A 19 -6.71 5.98 8.47
N CYS A 20 -7.55 6.98 8.17
CA CYS A 20 -7.80 8.11 9.08
C CYS A 20 -8.59 7.67 10.31
N VAL A 21 -9.57 6.79 10.14
CA VAL A 21 -10.39 6.27 11.24
C VAL A 21 -9.57 5.30 12.10
N GLU A 22 -8.73 4.47 11.50
CA GLU A 22 -7.78 3.60 12.22
C GLU A 22 -6.86 4.42 13.12
N THR A 23 -6.30 5.51 12.61
CA THR A 23 -5.41 6.40 13.37
C THR A 23 -6.12 7.02 14.56
N VAL A 24 -7.41 7.35 14.43
CA VAL A 24 -8.21 7.98 15.49
C VAL A 24 -8.70 6.96 16.52
N LEU A 25 -9.07 5.75 16.10
CA LEU A 25 -9.63 4.72 16.98
C LEU A 25 -8.58 3.77 17.56
N GLY A 26 -7.38 3.71 16.98
CA GLY A 26 -6.30 2.82 17.42
C GLY A 26 -6.56 1.34 17.16
N ILE A 27 -7.47 1.03 16.23
CA ILE A 27 -7.80 -0.33 15.79
C ILE A 27 -7.56 -0.44 14.28
N GLU A 28 -7.13 -1.60 13.80
CA GLU A 28 -7.05 -1.88 12.37
C GLU A 28 -8.47 -2.14 11.83
N ILE A 29 -8.80 -1.49 10.73
CA ILE A 29 -10.12 -1.54 10.09
C ILE A 29 -9.89 -1.94 8.64
N ALA A 30 -10.06 -3.23 8.36
CA ALA A 30 -10.13 -3.71 6.99
C ALA A 30 -11.50 -3.36 6.38
N ASP A 31 -11.52 -3.00 5.09
CA ASP A 31 -12.77 -2.93 4.35
C ASP A 31 -13.35 -4.34 4.16
N GLU A 32 -14.67 -4.46 4.08
CA GLU A 32 -15.36 -5.76 3.92
C GLU A 32 -14.94 -6.45 2.61
N SER A 33 -14.58 -5.65 1.60
CA SER A 33 -14.13 -6.16 0.31
C SER A 33 -12.65 -6.59 0.29
N ASP A 34 -11.87 -6.20 1.30
CA ASP A 34 -10.45 -6.50 1.37
C ASP A 34 -10.22 -7.97 1.78
N ARG A 35 -9.42 -8.67 0.97
CA ARG A 35 -9.04 -10.07 1.21
C ARG A 35 -7.90 -10.25 2.21
N VAL A 36 -7.24 -9.16 2.59
CA VAL A 36 -6.01 -9.15 3.38
C VAL A 36 -6.09 -8.02 4.39
N ASP A 37 -5.92 -8.34 5.67
CA ASP A 37 -6.03 -7.39 6.78
C ASP A 37 -5.01 -6.23 6.68
N ASP A 38 -3.79 -6.50 6.19
CA ASP A 38 -2.75 -5.48 5.97
C ASP A 38 -2.33 -5.40 4.49
N MET A 39 -2.92 -4.43 3.80
CA MET A 39 -2.61 -4.10 2.40
C MET A 39 -1.17 -3.60 2.19
N ARG A 40 -0.52 -3.04 3.23
CA ARG A 40 0.88 -2.56 3.17
C ARG A 40 1.85 -3.74 3.14
N GLN A 41 1.59 -4.79 3.91
CA GLN A 41 2.37 -6.04 3.84
C GLN A 41 2.23 -6.70 2.48
N LEU A 42 1.02 -6.77 1.94
CA LEU A 42 0.77 -7.31 0.60
C LEU A 42 1.54 -6.52 -0.47
N ALA A 43 1.53 -5.19 -0.41
CA ALA A 43 2.26 -4.34 -1.34
C ALA A 43 3.78 -4.62 -1.32
N LYS A 44 4.38 -4.76 -0.12
CA LYS A 44 5.81 -5.12 0.03
C LYS A 44 6.14 -6.48 -0.58
N LEU A 45 5.28 -7.48 -0.37
CA LEU A 45 5.46 -8.82 -0.95
C LEU A 45 5.38 -8.79 -2.48
N LEU A 46 4.40 -8.09 -3.04
CA LEU A 46 4.23 -7.93 -4.48
C LEU A 46 5.42 -7.19 -5.11
N MET A 47 5.92 -6.12 -4.46
CA MET A 47 7.13 -5.42 -4.91
C MET A 47 8.35 -6.34 -4.91
N LYS A 48 8.54 -7.15 -3.85
CA LYS A 48 9.64 -8.11 -3.76
C LYS A 48 9.55 -9.18 -4.84
N GLN A 49 8.35 -9.70 -5.12
CA GLN A 49 8.11 -10.66 -6.20
C GLN A 49 8.38 -10.04 -7.59
N LYS A 50 7.91 -8.81 -7.83
CA LYS A 50 8.18 -8.08 -9.09
C LYS A 50 9.67 -7.85 -9.31
N ARG A 51 10.42 -7.50 -8.26
CA ARG A 51 11.89 -7.34 -8.32
C ARG A 51 12.59 -8.66 -8.68
N ARG A 52 12.25 -9.76 -8.00
CA ARG A 52 12.79 -11.09 -8.32
C ARG A 52 12.50 -11.54 -9.75
N LYS A 53 11.29 -11.29 -10.26
CA LYS A 53 10.95 -11.59 -11.67
C LYS A 53 11.85 -10.83 -12.65
N ARG A 54 12.03 -9.52 -12.44
CA ARG A 54 12.92 -8.71 -13.28
C ARG A 54 14.37 -9.19 -13.25
N GLU A 55 14.87 -9.60 -12.10
CA GLU A 55 16.23 -10.17 -11.98
C GLU A 55 16.37 -11.50 -12.72
N THR A 56 15.32 -12.31 -12.77
CA THR A 56 15.34 -13.61 -13.47
C THR A 56 15.20 -13.45 -14.99
N ASP A 57 14.49 -12.41 -15.46
CA ASP A 57 14.33 -12.10 -16.89
C ASP A 57 15.58 -11.43 -17.51
N THR A 58 16.60 -11.07 -16.71
CA THR A 58 17.83 -10.41 -17.20
C THR A 58 19.01 -11.39 -17.36
N VAL A 59 18.81 -12.70 -17.16
CA VAL A 59 19.85 -13.75 -17.29
C VAL A 59 19.59 -14.64 -18.49
#